data_AF-A0AAE1PHF9-F1
#
_entry.id   AF-A0AAE1PHF9-F1
#
_cell.length_a   1.000
_cell.length_b   1.000
_cell.length_c   1.000
_cell.angle_alpha   90.00
_cell.angle_beta   90.00
_cell.angle_gamma   90.00
#
_symmetry.space_group_name_H-M   'P 1'
#
loop_
_entity.id
_entity.type
_entity.pdbx_description
1 polymer ?
#
loop_
_entity_poly.entity_id
_entity_poly.type
_entity_poly.pdbx_seq_one_letter_code
_entity_poly.pdbx_strand_id
1 'polypeptide(L)'
;MKVRFKLPSNLRQKVWAEYKRLTSDKLLSACLLGKTQNPNEHLHSRVWRYCYKYKKANKNILDFAVAQAVLDYNIGYKEGNLLPELGSPLTETRESALKVQDRKRELQRNVKKT
;
A
#
# COMPACT_ATOMS: atom_id res chain seq x y z
N MET A 1 33.07 -6.37 -12.63
CA MET A 1 32.43 -6.27 -13.96
C MET A 1 32.10 -4.80 -14.24
N LYS A 2 32.84 -4.10 -15.11
CA LYS A 2 32.54 -2.70 -15.46
C LYS A 2 31.52 -2.68 -16.60
N VAL A 3 30.24 -2.54 -16.27
CA VAL A 3 29.20 -2.37 -17.29
C VAL A 3 29.30 -0.95 -17.83
N ARG A 4 29.80 -0.80 -19.06
CA ARG A 4 29.80 0.50 -19.78
C ARG A 4 28.44 0.70 -20.42
N PHE A 5 27.51 1.26 -19.67
CA PHE A 5 26.18 1.62 -20.17
C PHE A 5 26.09 3.12 -20.44
N LYS A 6 25.82 3.51 -21.69
CA LYS A 6 25.57 4.90 -22.08
C LYS A 6 24.11 5.04 -22.52
N LEU A 7 23.32 5.75 -21.71
CA LEU A 7 21.96 6.14 -22.09
C LEU A 7 22.01 7.23 -23.17
N PRO A 8 21.20 7.09 -24.23
CA PRO A 8 20.86 8.17 -25.16
C PRO A 8 20.40 9.43 -24.41
N SER A 9 20.72 10.61 -24.94
CA SER A 9 20.51 11.89 -24.24
C SER A 9 19.06 12.14 -23.85
N ASN A 10 18.10 11.76 -24.70
CA ASN A 10 16.67 11.85 -24.42
C ASN A 10 16.24 10.96 -23.24
N LEU A 11 16.72 9.71 -23.19
CA LEU A 11 16.43 8.81 -22.08
C LEU A 11 17.11 9.27 -20.79
N ARG A 12 18.33 9.80 -20.90
CA ARG A 12 19.05 10.39 -19.76
C ARG A 12 18.31 11.57 -19.16
N GLN A 13 17.74 12.45 -19.99
CA GLN A 13 16.92 13.57 -19.51
C GLN A 13 15.65 13.09 -18.80
N LYS A 14 14.98 12.06 -19.32
CA LYS A 14 13.82 11.46 -18.64
C LYS A 14 14.20 10.86 -17.28
N VAL A 15 15.27 10.09 -17.23
CA VAL A 15 15.80 9.51 -15.97
C VAL A 15 16.19 10.62 -15.00
N TRP A 16 16.81 11.69 -15.48
CA TRP A 16 17.22 12.82 -14.66
C TRP A 16 16.05 13.62 -14.09
N ALA A 17 15.00 13.84 -14.89
CA ALA A 17 13.78 14.49 -14.43
C ALA A 17 13.12 13.67 -13.30
N GLU A 18 13.06 12.35 -13.48
CA GLU A 18 12.52 11.46 -12.47
C GLU A 18 13.39 11.39 -11.21
N TYR A 19 14.71 11.34 -11.37
CA TYR A 19 15.66 11.42 -10.26
C TYR A 19 15.42 12.68 -9.42
N LYS A 20 15.37 13.86 -10.05
CA LYS A 20 15.10 15.13 -9.36
C LYS A 20 13.76 15.13 -8.60
N ARG A 21 12.73 14.55 -9.21
CA ARG A 21 11.41 14.41 -8.58
C ARG A 21 11.49 13.53 -7.33
N LEU A 22 12.16 12.39 -7.44
CA LEU A 22 12.34 11.42 -6.36
C LEU A 22 13.24 11.93 -5.24
N THR A 23 14.17 12.84 -5.52
CA THR A 23 15.04 13.48 -4.51
C THR A 23 14.48 14.78 -3.93
N SER A 24 13.22 15.15 -4.21
CA SER A 24 12.65 16.37 -3.65
C SER A 24 12.43 16.25 -2.14
N ASP A 25 12.81 17.28 -1.38
CA ASP A 25 12.68 17.31 0.09
C ASP A 25 11.23 17.14 0.55
N LYS A 26 10.27 17.62 -0.24
CA LYS A 26 8.84 17.41 -0.02
C LYS A 26 8.45 15.94 -0.10
N LEU A 27 9.01 15.18 -1.05
CA LEU A 27 8.77 13.74 -1.15
C LEU A 27 9.47 13.02 -0.01
N LEU A 28 10.71 13.41 0.30
CA LEU A 28 11.50 12.82 1.38
C LEU A 28 10.84 13.01 2.75
N SER A 29 10.31 14.20 3.05
CA SER A 29 9.63 14.49 4.32
C SER A 29 8.36 13.65 4.52
N ALA A 30 7.64 13.32 3.44
CA ALA A 30 6.51 12.39 3.51
C ALA A 30 6.94 10.96 3.89
N CYS A 31 8.19 10.56 3.57
CA CYS A 31 8.75 9.24 3.85
C CYS A 31 9.28 9.12 5.28
N LEU A 32 9.83 10.20 5.83
CA LEU A 32 10.39 10.25 7.19
C LEU A 32 9.35 9.93 8.26
N LEU A 33 8.05 10.05 7.95
CA LEU A 33 6.95 9.67 8.84
C LEU A 33 6.72 8.14 8.95
N GLY A 34 7.57 7.30 8.33
CA GLY A 34 7.43 5.85 8.35
C GLY A 34 6.19 5.34 7.61
N LYS A 35 5.63 6.16 6.72
CA LYS A 35 4.47 5.82 5.88
C LYS A 35 4.98 5.41 4.51
N THR A 36 4.44 4.33 3.93
CA THR A 36 4.87 3.83 2.62
C THR A 36 4.64 4.90 1.55
N GLN A 37 5.62 5.09 0.65
CA GLN A 37 5.52 6.05 -0.46
C GLN A 37 4.34 5.72 -1.40
N ASN A 38 3.90 4.46 -1.39
CA ASN A 38 2.78 3.99 -2.16
C ASN A 38 1.84 3.18 -1.24
N PRO A 39 0.57 3.59 -1.07
CA PRO A 39 -0.42 2.82 -0.29
C PRO A 39 -0.61 1.39 -0.82
N ASN A 40 -0.36 1.16 -2.11
CA ASN A 40 -0.41 -0.17 -2.72
C ASN A 40 0.77 -1.05 -2.28
N GLU A 41 1.89 -0.48 -1.81
CA GLU A 41 2.99 -1.28 -1.24
C GLU A 41 2.55 -2.07 -0.02
N HIS A 42 1.62 -1.53 0.78
CA HIS A 42 1.05 -2.24 1.92
C HIS A 42 0.22 -3.46 1.45
N LEU A 43 -0.59 -3.32 0.40
CA LEU A 43 -1.34 -4.43 -0.17
C LEU A 43 -0.40 -5.48 -0.77
N HIS A 44 0.57 -5.07 -1.59
CA HIS A 44 1.54 -6.00 -2.17
C HIS A 44 2.34 -6.74 -1.09
N SER A 45 2.76 -6.06 -0.02
CA SER A 45 3.45 -6.70 1.11
C SER A 45 2.58 -7.77 1.79
N ARG A 46 1.27 -7.56 1.89
CA ARG A 46 0.32 -8.58 2.39
C ARG A 46 0.18 -9.76 1.44
N VAL A 47 0.07 -9.52 0.13
CA VAL A 47 0.05 -10.62 -0.87
C VAL A 47 1.29 -11.50 -0.72
N TRP A 48 2.47 -10.90 -0.58
CA TRP A 48 3.73 -11.65 -0.45
C TRP A 48 3.92 -12.33 0.91
N ARG A 49 3.18 -11.89 1.94
CA ARG A 49 3.10 -12.59 3.23
C ARG A 49 2.31 -13.90 3.10
N TYR A 50 1.26 -13.92 2.29
CA TYR A 50 0.47 -15.12 2.01
C TYR A 50 1.12 -16.04 0.97
N CYS A 51 1.79 -15.45 -0.03
CA CYS A 51 2.47 -16.18 -1.09
C CYS A 51 3.93 -15.72 -1.22
N TYR A 52 4.88 -16.51 -0.73
CA TYR A 52 6.30 -16.17 -0.89
C TYR A 52 6.69 -16.16 -2.38
N LYS A 53 7.18 -15.01 -2.86
CA LYS A 53 7.61 -14.74 -4.25
C LYS A 53 8.48 -15.85 -4.87
N TYR A 54 9.34 -16.44 -4.07
CA TYR A 54 10.40 -17.35 -4.50
C TYR A 54 10.07 -18.84 -4.28
N LYS A 55 8.94 -19.16 -3.64
CA LYS A 55 8.59 -20.54 -3.25
C LYS A 55 7.23 -21.01 -3.75
N LYS A 56 6.21 -20.15 -3.79
CA LYS A 56 4.81 -20.57 -3.98
C LYS A 56 4.04 -19.74 -5.01
N ALA A 57 4.72 -19.16 -6.01
CA ALA A 57 4.10 -18.31 -7.03
C ALA A 57 3.41 -19.11 -8.15
N ASN A 58 2.53 -20.06 -7.82
CA ASN A 58 1.60 -20.63 -8.81
C ASN A 58 0.31 -19.79 -8.86
N LYS A 59 -0.42 -19.85 -9.98
CA LYS A 59 -1.60 -18.98 -10.20
C LYS A 59 -2.68 -19.16 -9.11
N ASN A 60 -3.01 -20.39 -8.75
CA ASN A 60 -4.08 -20.67 -7.79
C ASN A 60 -3.75 -20.14 -6.39
N ILE A 61 -2.50 -20.31 -5.94
CA ILE A 61 -2.03 -19.76 -4.67
C ILE A 61 -1.99 -18.24 -4.72
N LEU A 62 -1.59 -17.66 -5.85
CA LEU A 62 -1.56 -16.21 -6.01
C LEU A 62 -2.98 -15.62 -5.97
N ASP A 63 -3.94 -16.22 -6.66
CA ASP A 63 -5.34 -15.79 -6.66
C ASP A 63 -5.91 -15.84 -5.24
N PHE A 64 -5.65 -16.91 -4.49
CA PHE A 64 -6.03 -17.03 -3.08
C PHE A 64 -5.34 -15.98 -2.19
N ALA A 65 -4.03 -15.79 -2.35
CA ALA A 65 -3.25 -14.83 -1.57
C ALA A 65 -3.69 -13.38 -1.81
N VAL A 66 -4.06 -13.05 -3.06
CA VAL A 66 -4.64 -11.75 -3.42
C VAL A 66 -6.00 -11.57 -2.77
N ALA A 67 -6.89 -12.57 -2.88
CA ALA A 67 -8.20 -12.51 -2.24
C ALA A 67 -8.08 -12.29 -0.73
N GLN A 68 -7.20 -13.04 -0.06
CA GLN A 68 -6.97 -12.83 1.37
C GLN A 68 -6.40 -11.46 1.67
N ALA A 69 -5.36 -11.02 0.96
CA ALA A 69 -4.75 -9.71 1.18
C ALA A 69 -5.77 -8.56 1.02
N VAL A 70 -6.71 -8.66 0.09
CA VAL A 70 -7.78 -7.68 -0.11
C VAL A 70 -8.73 -7.63 1.09
N LEU A 71 -9.19 -8.79 1.59
CA LEU A 71 -10.03 -8.86 2.80
C LEU A 71 -9.31 -8.22 3.99
N ASP A 72 -8.07 -8.63 4.19
CA ASP A 72 -7.20 -8.21 5.27
C ASP A 72 -6.87 -6.71 5.27
N TYR A 73 -6.73 -6.14 4.07
CA TYR A 73 -6.48 -4.71 3.88
C TYR A 73 -7.72 -3.90 4.25
N ASN A 74 -8.90 -4.40 3.87
CA ASN A 74 -10.17 -3.70 3.96
C ASN A 74 -10.91 -3.89 5.29
N ILE A 75 -10.63 -4.96 6.04
CA ILE A 75 -11.29 -5.26 7.34
C ILE A 75 -11.15 -4.16 8.40
N GLY A 76 -10.17 -3.27 8.21
CA GLY A 76 -9.84 -2.20 9.15
C GLY A 76 -10.66 -0.92 8.97
N TYR A 77 -11.35 -0.72 7.84
CA TYR A 77 -12.06 0.52 7.50
C TYR A 77 -13.55 0.24 7.34
N LYS A 78 -14.44 0.99 8.01
CA LYS A 78 -15.86 0.61 8.07
C LYS A 78 -16.50 0.48 6.68
N GLU A 79 -16.34 1.49 5.84
CA GLU A 79 -16.96 1.51 4.50
C GLU A 79 -16.29 0.56 3.50
N GLY A 80 -15.01 0.23 3.74
CA GLY A 80 -14.27 -0.67 2.87
C GLY A 80 -14.41 -2.14 3.25
N ASN A 81 -14.94 -2.44 4.44
CA ASN A 81 -14.97 -3.78 4.98
C ASN A 81 -15.95 -4.66 4.20
N LEU A 82 -15.42 -5.73 3.58
CA LEU A 82 -16.16 -6.63 2.71
C LEU A 82 -16.86 -7.78 3.47
N LEU A 83 -16.65 -7.91 4.78
CA LEU A 83 -17.23 -9.02 5.55
C LEU A 83 -18.77 -9.04 5.53
N PRO A 84 -19.49 -7.90 5.66
CA PRO A 84 -20.95 -7.89 5.57
C PRO A 84 -21.47 -8.43 4.24
N GLU A 85 -20.86 -8.04 3.12
CA GLU A 85 -21.23 -8.47 1.77
C GLU A 85 -20.98 -9.97 1.54
N LEU A 86 -20.01 -10.53 2.27
CA LEU A 86 -19.70 -11.97 2.26
C LEU A 86 -20.58 -12.79 3.21
N GLY A 87 -21.62 -12.19 3.79
CA GLY A 87 -22.56 -12.86 4.70
C GLY A 87 -22.06 -12.97 6.14
N SER A 88 -21.01 -12.24 6.51
CA SER A 88 -20.47 -12.15 7.87
C SER A 88 -20.71 -10.74 8.44
N PRO A 89 -21.91 -10.46 9.00
CA PRO A 89 -22.22 -9.13 9.52
C PRO A 89 -21.29 -8.75 10.68
N LEU A 90 -21.06 -7.44 10.82
CA LEU A 90 -20.27 -6.91 11.93
C LEU A 90 -21.10 -6.90 13.21
N THR A 91 -20.46 -7.25 14.32
CA THR A 91 -21.07 -7.05 15.64
C THR A 91 -21.07 -5.56 16.01
N GLU A 92 -22.01 -5.15 16.86
CA GLU A 92 -22.10 -3.75 17.35
C GLU A 92 -20.79 -3.27 17.98
N THR A 93 -20.12 -4.15 18.73
CA THR A 93 -18.79 -3.90 19.31
C THR A 93 -17.74 -3.66 18.23
N ARG A 94 -17.73 -4.46 17.17
CA ARG A 94 -16.79 -4.30 16.06
C ARG A 94 -17.06 -3.02 15.27
N GLU A 95 -18.32 -2.70 14.98
CA GLU A 95 -18.69 -1.46 14.32
C GLU A 95 -18.25 -0.22 15.11
N SER A 96 -18.48 -0.23 16.42
CA SER A 96 -18.08 0.85 17.32
C SER A 96 -16.56 1.04 17.33
N ALA A 97 -15.81 -0.06 17.41
CA ALA A 97 -14.36 -0.03 17.32
C ALA A 97 -13.86 0.52 15.98
N LEU A 98 -14.48 0.12 14.86
CA LEU A 98 -14.14 0.63 13.52
C LEU A 98 -14.38 2.14 13.41
N LYS A 99 -15.53 2.64 13.91
CA LYS A 99 -15.82 4.08 13.95
C LYS A 99 -14.74 4.88 14.70
N VAL A 100 -14.25 4.35 15.83
CA VAL A 100 -13.15 4.99 16.59
C VAL A 100 -11.85 5.01 15.79
N GLN A 101 -11.51 3.90 15.13
CA GLN A 101 -10.32 3.80 14.29
C GLN A 101 -10.38 4.74 13.08
N ASP A 102 -11.54 4.83 12.43
CA ASP A 102 -11.76 5.68 11.27
C ASP A 102 -11.63 7.16 11.63
N ARG A 103 -12.25 7.60 12.73
CA ARG A 103 -12.05 8.96 13.26
C ARG A 103 -10.58 9.28 13.51
N LYS A 104 -9.82 8.36 14.11
CA LYS A 104 -8.37 8.56 14.34
C LYS A 104 -7.61 8.74 13.02
N ARG A 105 -7.98 8.02 11.96
CA ARG A 105 -7.37 8.16 10.63
C ARG A 105 -7.72 9.49 9.97
N GLU A 106 -8.97 9.94 10.09
CA GLU A 106 -9.42 11.24 9.58
C GLU A 106 -8.68 12.39 10.26
N LEU A 107 -8.57 12.37 11.59
CA LEU A 107 -7.80 13.36 12.34
C LEU A 107 -6.34 13.41 11.87
N GLN A 108 -5.70 12.25 11.68
CA GLN A 108 -4.34 12.19 11.13
C GLN A 108 -4.23 12.67 9.67
N ARG A 109 -5.30 12.56 8.87
CA ARG A 109 -5.34 13.09 7.50
C ARG A 109 -5.47 14.61 7.51
N ASN A 110 -6.29 15.17 8.40
CA ASN A 110 -6.51 16.61 8.49
C ASN A 110 -5.30 17.37 9.03
N VAL A 111 -4.60 16.81 10.04
CA VAL A 111 -3.33 17.36 10.55
C VAL A 111 -2.24 17.46 9.47
N LYS A 112 -2.34 16.70 8.38
CA LYS A 112 -1.37 16.72 7.27
C LYS A 112 -1.70 17.73 6.16
N LYS A 113 -2.92 18.30 6.16
CA LYS A 113 -3.35 19.27 5.16
C LYS A 113 -3.04 20.71 5.57
N THR A 114 -2.94 20.95 6.88
CA THR A 114 -2.46 22.19 7.50
C THR A 114 -0.93 22.23 7.52
#